data_AF-A0A9W8NHU5-F1
#
_entry.id   AF-A0A9W8NHU5-F1
#
_cell.length_a   1.000
_cell.length_b   1.000
_cell.length_c   1.000
_cell.angle_alpha   90.00
_cell.angle_beta   90.00
_cell.angle_gamma   90.00
#
_symmetry.space_group_name_H-M   'P 1'
#
loop_
_entity.id
_entity.type
_entity.pdbx_description
1 polymer ?
#
loop_
_entity_poly.entity_id
_entity_poly.type
_entity_poly.pdbx_seq_one_letter_code
_entity_poly.pdbx_strand_id
1 'polypeptide(L)'
;MRTTLLPALRDEYYRLPELGIVYTPDVLVFQSASDKGIEAGVVPVVGGGDGEEHHDEKDILSKNDRWYVDVASAAMLRLPETEITENGGRYASPADRELVVRKMRAVLRVFAAKGCTHIVLGAWGCGAYGNPLAEIAKAWRRVLCVEAERGGGDKAEGRPNVQDAQRADHGNANSKRKKAEDKKSRKRNHYPEPWGAFIDDIVFAIKDSNLAIAFARAFGEDILPLPASFPGGGDNGSLSSTTGDDEYPDNPVEVARISELQEKIVQLEAQIRQTRNPQMQVGLESVLASLKKQLPTEGVEEDNHEVNDDDEGSEATEQESSSEHGETTD
;
A
#
# COMPACT_ATOMS: atom_id res chain seq x y z
N MET A 1 22.14 14.25 -5.26
CA MET A 1 20.93 14.91 -5.80
C MET A 1 20.75 14.39 -7.21
N ARG A 2 19.59 13.82 -7.57
CA ARG A 2 19.43 13.13 -8.87
C ARG A 2 18.88 14.02 -10.00
N THR A 3 18.23 15.12 -9.63
CA THR A 3 17.53 16.02 -10.55
C THR A 3 17.65 17.48 -10.10
N THR A 4 17.32 18.42 -10.99
CA THR A 4 17.22 19.86 -10.67
C THR A 4 15.91 20.26 -10.02
N LEU A 5 15.08 19.31 -9.57
CA LEU A 5 13.77 19.61 -8.97
C LEU A 5 13.90 20.37 -7.65
N LEU A 6 14.76 19.91 -6.73
CA LEU A 6 14.90 20.52 -5.41
C LEU A 6 15.19 22.03 -5.48
N PRO A 7 16.18 22.51 -6.25
CA PRO A 7 16.42 23.96 -6.36
C PRO A 7 15.30 24.72 -7.09
N ALA A 8 14.41 24.05 -7.83
CA ALA A 8 13.26 24.70 -8.46
C ALA A 8 12.06 24.91 -7.51
N LEU A 9 12.00 24.15 -6.41
CA LEU A 9 10.95 24.24 -5.39
C LEU A 9 11.29 25.31 -4.36
N ARG A 10 10.93 26.56 -4.65
CA ARG A 10 11.24 27.71 -3.79
C ARG A 10 10.42 27.71 -2.49
N ASP A 11 11.01 28.23 -1.43
CA ASP A 11 10.38 28.28 -0.10
C ASP A 11 9.10 29.10 -0.09
N GLU A 12 8.99 30.15 -0.92
CA GLU A 12 7.81 31.03 -0.98
C GLU A 12 6.55 30.34 -1.53
N TYR A 13 6.70 29.17 -2.17
CA TYR A 13 5.55 28.37 -2.59
C TYR A 13 4.85 27.71 -1.41
N TYR A 14 5.51 27.62 -0.26
CA TYR A 14 5.02 26.89 0.90
C TYR A 14 4.46 27.83 1.99
N ARG A 15 3.40 27.43 2.69
CA ARG A 15 2.67 26.15 2.59
C ARG A 15 1.70 26.14 1.40
N LEU A 16 1.74 25.07 0.61
CA LEU A 16 0.81 24.90 -0.50
C LEU A 16 -0.63 24.80 0.01
N PRO A 17 -1.61 25.42 -0.69
CA PRO A 17 -3.02 25.19 -0.43
C PRO A 17 -3.40 23.71 -0.54
N GLU A 18 -4.59 23.36 -0.05
CA GLU A 18 -5.07 21.98 -0.04
C GLU A 18 -5.12 21.34 -1.45
N LEU A 19 -5.47 22.10 -2.48
CA LEU A 19 -5.40 21.70 -3.89
C LEU A 19 -4.24 22.38 -4.65
N GLY A 20 -3.24 22.87 -3.91
CA GLY A 20 -2.07 23.54 -4.47
C GLY A 20 -1.14 22.57 -5.19
N ILE A 21 -0.67 22.98 -6.37
CA ILE A 21 0.25 22.22 -7.22
C ILE A 21 1.31 23.19 -7.73
N VAL A 22 2.58 22.83 -7.61
CA VAL A 22 3.68 23.52 -8.26
C VAL A 22 4.04 22.75 -9.52
N TYR A 23 3.92 23.39 -10.68
CA TYR A 23 4.36 22.81 -11.94
C TYR A 23 5.77 23.32 -12.27
N THR A 24 6.71 22.39 -12.46
CA THR A 24 8.10 22.68 -12.79
C THR A 24 8.42 22.06 -14.14
N PRO A 25 8.54 22.86 -15.21
CA PRO A 25 8.96 22.36 -16.52
C PRO A 25 10.47 22.09 -16.54
N ASP A 26 10.91 21.27 -17.49
CA ASP A 26 12.32 21.07 -17.84
C ASP A 26 13.23 20.71 -16.65
N VAL A 27 12.76 19.82 -15.77
CA VAL A 27 13.59 19.25 -14.70
C VAL A 27 14.61 18.30 -15.33
N LEU A 28 15.89 18.66 -15.22
CA LEU A 28 16.99 17.83 -15.69
C LEU A 28 17.20 16.65 -14.76
N VAL A 29 17.16 15.44 -15.32
CA VAL A 29 17.60 14.20 -14.68
C VAL A 29 19.04 13.93 -15.09
N PHE A 30 19.94 13.86 -14.11
CA PHE A 30 21.38 13.74 -14.36
C PHE A 30 22.08 12.65 -13.55
N GLN A 31 21.34 11.89 -12.74
CA GLN A 31 21.87 10.74 -12.02
C GLN A 31 20.93 9.55 -12.20
N SER A 32 21.50 8.36 -12.47
CA SER A 32 20.72 7.12 -12.60
C SER A 32 20.17 6.66 -11.24
N ALA A 33 19.14 5.81 -11.26
CA ALA A 33 18.52 5.20 -10.09
C ALA A 33 19.33 4.05 -9.48
N SER A 34 20.43 3.63 -10.12
CA SER A 34 21.19 2.41 -9.83
C SER A 34 21.53 2.22 -8.36
N ASP A 35 20.84 1.27 -7.71
CA ASP A 35 21.44 0.46 -6.65
C ASP A 35 22.27 -0.61 -7.38
N LYS A 36 23.50 -0.25 -7.79
CA LYS A 36 24.43 -1.05 -8.63
C LYS A 36 23.91 -1.39 -10.04
N GLY A 37 24.46 -0.70 -11.05
CA GLY A 37 24.58 -1.19 -12.43
C GLY A 37 23.30 -1.67 -13.12
N ILE A 38 22.46 -0.74 -13.59
CA ILE A 38 21.67 -1.04 -14.79
C ILE A 38 22.65 -0.93 -15.95
N GLU A 39 23.25 -2.05 -16.35
CA GLU A 39 24.12 -2.14 -17.52
C GLU A 39 23.30 -1.88 -18.79
N ALA A 40 23.20 -0.61 -19.19
CA ALA A 40 22.97 -0.27 -20.58
C ALA A 40 24.33 -0.30 -21.32
N GLY A 41 24.81 -1.51 -21.62
CA GLY A 41 25.66 -1.79 -22.80
C GLY A 41 26.92 -0.97 -23.05
N VAL A 42 27.61 -0.45 -22.03
CA VAL A 42 28.93 0.18 -22.18
C VAL A 42 29.97 -0.58 -21.38
N VAL A 43 30.93 -1.16 -22.09
CA VAL A 43 32.07 -1.91 -21.54
C VAL A 43 32.86 -0.99 -20.59
N PRO A 44 33.06 -1.33 -19.31
CA PRO A 44 33.89 -0.52 -18.44
C PRO A 44 35.36 -0.75 -18.82
N VAL A 45 36.03 0.31 -19.25
CA VAL A 45 37.49 0.36 -19.29
C VAL A 45 37.97 0.27 -17.83
N VAL A 46 38.52 -0.88 -17.46
CA VAL A 46 39.11 -1.11 -16.14
C VAL A 46 40.39 -0.28 -16.02
N GLY A 47 40.30 0.86 -15.32
CA GLY A 47 41.45 1.58 -14.78
C GLY A 47 41.61 1.21 -13.30
N GLY A 48 42.74 0.58 -12.96
CA GLY A 48 43.06 0.21 -11.58
C GLY A 48 43.42 1.42 -10.72
N GLY A 49 42.98 1.40 -9.46
CA GLY A 49 43.33 2.39 -8.44
C GLY A 49 42.51 2.21 -7.16
N ASP A 50 43.18 1.74 -6.12
CA ASP A 50 43.01 2.12 -4.69
C ASP A 50 41.64 2.60 -4.17
N GLY A 51 40.84 1.65 -3.68
CA GLY A 51 40.58 1.49 -2.23
C GLY A 51 40.00 2.63 -1.37
N GLU A 52 39.54 3.76 -1.91
CA GLU A 52 38.80 4.78 -1.14
C GLU A 52 37.30 4.76 -1.47
N GLU A 53 36.46 4.80 -0.43
CA GLU A 53 35.00 4.95 -0.54
C GLU A 53 34.64 6.34 -1.11
N HIS A 54 34.78 6.49 -2.43
CA HIS A 54 34.26 7.63 -3.17
C HIS A 54 32.75 7.41 -3.38
N HIS A 55 31.92 8.36 -2.92
CA HIS A 55 30.56 8.49 -3.43
C HIS A 55 30.66 8.80 -4.93
N ASP A 56 30.55 7.75 -5.72
CA ASP A 56 31.07 7.64 -7.08
C ASP A 56 30.48 8.68 -8.06
N GLU A 57 31.34 9.40 -8.78
CA GLU A 57 31.01 10.07 -10.05
C GLU A 57 30.36 9.13 -11.08
N LYS A 58 30.40 7.81 -10.84
CA LYS A 58 29.90 6.74 -11.71
C LYS A 58 28.37 6.74 -11.89
N ASP A 59 27.62 7.35 -10.97
CA ASP A 59 26.15 7.42 -11.11
C ASP A 59 25.67 8.64 -11.92
N ILE A 60 26.57 9.59 -12.22
CA ILE A 60 26.23 10.79 -12.99
C ILE A 60 26.16 10.42 -14.47
N LEU A 61 25.02 10.69 -15.08
CA LEU A 61 24.79 10.47 -16.50
C LEU A 61 25.71 11.38 -17.33
N SER A 62 26.26 10.81 -18.41
CA SER A 62 26.98 11.57 -19.42
C SER A 62 26.06 12.67 -19.97
N LYS A 63 26.61 13.78 -20.49
CA LYS A 63 25.79 14.91 -20.96
C LYS A 63 24.73 14.49 -21.99
N ASN A 64 25.01 13.48 -22.79
CA ASN A 64 24.12 12.99 -23.84
C ASN A 64 23.04 12.03 -23.32
N ASP A 65 23.25 11.41 -22.15
CA ASP A 65 22.29 10.47 -21.54
C ASP A 65 21.35 11.17 -20.54
N ARG A 66 21.57 12.47 -20.31
CA ARG A 66 20.68 13.30 -19.50
C ARG A 66 19.40 13.61 -20.27
N TRP A 67 18.31 13.71 -19.53
CA TRP A 67 17.00 13.93 -20.10
C TRP A 67 16.18 14.86 -19.20
N TYR A 68 15.11 15.42 -19.75
CA TYR A 68 14.26 16.39 -19.09
C TYR A 68 12.87 15.83 -18.86
N VAL A 69 12.28 16.18 -17.72
CA VAL A 69 10.90 15.87 -17.39
C VAL A 69 10.19 17.07 -16.81
N ASP A 70 8.88 17.13 -17.03
CA ASP A 70 8.04 18.06 -16.32
C ASP A 70 7.50 17.41 -15.04
N VAL A 71 7.43 18.17 -13.95
CA VAL A 71 7.03 17.66 -12.63
C VAL A 71 5.90 18.49 -12.05
N ALA A 72 4.80 17.84 -11.67
CA ALA A 72 3.75 18.42 -10.84
C ALA A 72 3.97 18.01 -9.37
N SER A 73 4.40 18.94 -8.54
CA SER A 73 4.62 18.74 -7.10
C SER A 73 3.36 19.08 -6.32
N ALA A 74 2.80 18.08 -5.63
CA ALA A 74 1.61 18.21 -4.80
C ALA A 74 1.66 17.24 -3.60
N ALA A 75 1.02 17.62 -2.49
CA ALA A 75 0.99 16.81 -1.28
C ALA A 75 -0.33 16.02 -1.15
N MET A 76 -0.23 14.74 -0.79
CA MET A 76 -1.38 13.93 -0.37
C MET A 76 -1.75 14.21 1.09
N LEU A 77 -2.84 13.63 1.59
CA LEU A 77 -3.19 13.71 3.02
C LEU A 77 -2.09 13.09 3.87
N ARG A 78 -1.72 13.73 4.97
CA ARG A 78 -0.65 13.26 5.86
C ARG A 78 -1.26 12.63 7.10
N LEU A 79 -1.02 11.34 7.29
CA LEU A 79 -1.50 10.52 8.40
C LEU A 79 -3.00 10.71 8.67
N PRO A 80 -3.86 10.50 7.64
CA PRO A 80 -5.31 10.60 7.80
C PRO A 80 -5.82 9.52 8.76
N GLU A 81 -6.98 9.76 9.37
CA GLU A 81 -7.63 8.77 10.22
C GLU A 81 -8.14 7.61 9.35
N THR A 82 -7.82 6.38 9.76
CA THR A 82 -8.18 5.17 9.03
C THR A 82 -8.74 4.09 9.94
N GLU A 83 -9.65 3.32 9.38
CA GLU A 83 -10.24 2.12 9.99
C GLU A 83 -9.53 0.90 9.40
N ILE A 84 -9.16 -0.07 10.25
CA ILE A 84 -8.62 -1.35 9.79
C ILE A 84 -9.76 -2.15 9.17
N THR A 85 -9.51 -2.69 7.98
CA THR A 85 -10.43 -3.59 7.27
C THR A 85 -9.66 -4.79 6.75
N GLU A 86 -10.36 -5.84 6.35
CA GLU A 86 -9.76 -7.03 5.71
C GLU A 86 -8.85 -6.68 4.52
N ASN A 87 -9.09 -5.54 3.86
CA ASN A 87 -8.39 -5.08 2.66
C ASN A 87 -7.26 -4.05 2.92
N GLY A 88 -6.69 -4.01 4.12
CA GLY A 88 -5.49 -3.17 4.39
C GLY A 88 -5.79 -1.71 4.72
N GLY A 89 -7.01 -1.40 5.17
CA GLY A 89 -7.37 -0.11 5.75
C GLY A 89 -8.25 0.77 4.86
N ARG A 90 -8.98 1.69 5.49
CA ARG A 90 -10.03 2.49 4.85
C ARG A 90 -10.08 3.87 5.50
N TYR A 91 -10.28 4.95 4.74
CA TYR A 91 -10.44 6.29 5.35
C TYR A 91 -11.63 6.32 6.33
N ALA A 92 -11.47 6.85 7.54
CA ALA A 92 -12.60 7.02 8.45
C ALA A 92 -13.59 8.07 7.88
N SER A 93 -13.05 9.18 7.39
CA SER A 93 -13.84 10.29 6.85
C SER A 93 -14.20 10.11 5.36
N PRO A 94 -15.48 10.23 4.96
CA PRO A 94 -15.86 10.38 3.56
C PRO A 94 -15.31 11.65 2.89
N ALA A 95 -15.04 12.71 3.67
CA ALA A 95 -14.48 13.95 3.14
C ALA A 95 -13.04 13.74 2.64
N ASP A 96 -12.25 12.93 3.35
CA ASP A 96 -10.87 12.61 2.96
C ASP A 96 -10.82 11.86 1.64
N ARG A 97 -11.73 10.90 1.44
CA ARG A 97 -11.89 10.20 0.15
C ARG A 97 -12.13 11.15 -1.00
N GLU A 98 -13.08 12.08 -0.81
CA GLU A 98 -13.43 13.02 -1.87
C GLU A 98 -12.31 14.04 -2.10
N LEU A 99 -11.58 14.40 -1.04
CA LEU A 99 -10.43 15.28 -1.14
C LEU A 99 -9.28 14.65 -1.93
N VAL A 100 -8.97 13.38 -1.69
CA VAL A 100 -8.01 12.59 -2.49
C VAL A 100 -8.39 12.61 -3.97
N VAL A 101 -9.65 12.35 -4.29
CA VAL A 101 -10.17 12.40 -5.66
C VAL A 101 -10.02 13.81 -6.27
N ARG A 102 -10.31 14.87 -5.51
CA ARG A 102 -10.13 16.25 -5.96
C ARG A 102 -8.66 16.59 -6.23
N LYS A 103 -7.74 16.12 -5.38
CA LYS A 103 -6.29 16.28 -5.56
C LYS A 103 -5.80 15.59 -6.84
N MET A 104 -6.21 14.33 -7.06
CA MET A 104 -5.86 13.56 -8.26
C MET A 104 -6.35 14.26 -9.54
N ARG A 105 -7.61 14.72 -9.58
CA ARG A 105 -8.15 15.49 -10.71
C ARG A 105 -7.39 16.79 -10.93
N ALA A 106 -7.04 17.50 -9.86
CA ALA A 106 -6.28 18.75 -9.98
C ALA A 106 -4.92 18.52 -10.64
N VAL A 107 -4.20 17.45 -10.27
CA VAL A 107 -2.92 17.08 -10.89
C VAL A 107 -3.09 16.73 -12.37
N LEU A 108 -4.09 15.89 -12.73
CA LEU A 108 -4.35 15.56 -14.13
C LEU A 108 -4.75 16.79 -14.97
N ARG A 109 -5.52 17.73 -14.40
CA ARG A 109 -5.84 19.00 -15.07
C ARG A 109 -4.60 19.85 -15.34
N VAL A 110 -3.65 19.87 -14.41
CA VAL A 110 -2.37 20.58 -14.62
C VAL A 110 -1.61 19.93 -15.78
N PHE A 111 -1.49 18.60 -15.81
CA PHE A 111 -0.85 17.89 -16.92
C PHE A 111 -1.55 18.15 -18.26
N ALA A 112 -2.88 18.00 -18.32
CA ALA A 112 -3.65 18.28 -19.53
C ALA A 112 -3.51 19.73 -19.99
N ALA A 113 -3.57 20.70 -19.08
CA ALA A 113 -3.40 22.13 -19.40
C ALA A 113 -1.99 22.48 -19.88
N LYS A 114 -0.99 21.64 -19.57
CA LYS A 114 0.39 21.79 -20.01
C LYS A 114 0.73 20.96 -21.24
N GLY A 115 -0.23 20.18 -21.75
CA GLY A 115 -0.02 19.32 -22.91
C GLY A 115 0.84 18.09 -22.63
N CYS A 116 0.93 17.65 -21.36
CA CYS A 116 1.63 16.42 -21.02
C CYS A 116 0.77 15.22 -21.43
N THR A 117 1.22 14.49 -22.45
CA THR A 117 0.48 13.32 -22.97
C THR A 117 0.91 12.00 -22.35
N HIS A 118 2.12 11.90 -21.79
CA HIS A 118 2.64 10.71 -21.13
C HIS A 118 2.91 11.03 -19.66
N ILE A 119 2.27 10.31 -18.74
CA ILE A 119 2.28 10.63 -17.31
C ILE A 119 2.80 9.44 -16.50
N VAL A 120 3.74 9.73 -15.60
CA VAL A 120 4.20 8.77 -14.60
C VAL A 120 3.57 9.10 -13.24
N LEU A 121 2.80 8.15 -12.70
CA LEU A 121 2.16 8.19 -11.40
C LEU A 121 2.74 7.09 -10.50
N GLY A 122 2.14 6.89 -9.33
CA GLY A 122 2.49 5.80 -8.41
C GLY A 122 1.50 5.71 -7.26
N ALA A 123 1.90 4.97 -6.20
CA ALA A 123 1.15 4.81 -4.96
C ALA A 123 1.19 6.10 -4.10
N TRP A 124 0.67 7.20 -4.64
CA TRP A 124 0.80 8.55 -4.08
C TRP A 124 0.23 8.63 -2.65
N GLY A 125 1.11 8.87 -1.67
CA GLY A 125 0.75 8.99 -0.26
C GLY A 125 0.68 7.68 0.54
N CYS A 126 0.91 6.51 -0.08
CA CYS A 126 0.80 5.21 0.59
C CYS A 126 2.01 4.84 1.48
N GLY A 127 3.10 5.61 1.43
CA GLY A 127 4.28 5.43 2.28
C GLY A 127 4.19 6.24 3.57
N ALA A 128 5.15 7.13 3.81
CA ALA A 128 5.24 7.96 5.03
C ALA A 128 4.00 8.84 5.35
N TYR A 129 3.09 9.01 4.39
CA TYR A 129 1.85 9.77 4.57
C TYR A 129 0.69 8.89 5.03
N GLY A 130 0.84 7.56 5.07
CA GLY A 130 -0.12 6.64 5.70
C GLY A 130 -1.50 6.55 5.02
N ASN A 131 -1.59 6.84 3.71
CA ASN A 131 -2.87 6.69 3.01
C ASN A 131 -3.14 5.20 2.72
N PRO A 132 -4.38 4.72 2.89
CA PRO A 132 -4.75 3.34 2.62
C PRO A 132 -4.64 3.02 1.12
N LEU A 133 -3.79 2.05 0.77
CA LEU A 133 -3.45 1.70 -0.62
C LEU A 133 -4.69 1.39 -1.47
N ALA A 134 -5.61 0.58 -0.94
CA ALA A 134 -6.80 0.16 -1.68
C ALA A 134 -7.72 1.35 -2.01
N GLU A 135 -7.81 2.35 -1.12
CA GLU A 135 -8.59 3.57 -1.39
C GLU A 135 -7.89 4.47 -2.42
N ILE A 136 -6.55 4.58 -2.37
CA ILE A 136 -5.78 5.33 -3.39
C ILE A 136 -5.93 4.70 -4.77
N ALA A 137 -5.80 3.38 -4.89
CA ALA A 137 -5.98 2.66 -6.16
C ALA A 137 -7.40 2.86 -6.71
N LYS A 138 -8.43 2.67 -5.87
CA LYS A 138 -9.84 2.91 -6.24
C LYS A 138 -10.11 4.36 -6.63
N ALA A 139 -9.48 5.33 -5.95
CA ALA A 139 -9.60 6.74 -6.27
C ALA A 139 -9.01 7.06 -7.65
N TRP A 140 -7.81 6.53 -7.97
CA TRP A 140 -7.23 6.67 -9.31
C TRP A 140 -8.12 6.05 -10.38
N ARG A 141 -8.61 4.83 -10.17
CA ARG A 141 -9.52 4.15 -11.11
C ARG A 141 -10.80 4.97 -11.36
N ARG A 142 -11.38 5.54 -10.30
CA ARG A 142 -12.55 6.44 -10.38
C ARG A 142 -12.23 7.71 -11.14
N VAL A 143 -11.08 8.31 -10.92
CA VAL A 143 -10.65 9.56 -11.58
C VAL A 143 -10.40 9.33 -13.06
N LEU A 144 -9.74 8.24 -13.41
CA LEU A 144 -9.42 7.85 -14.79
C LEU A 144 -10.63 7.33 -15.57
N CYS A 145 -11.81 7.25 -14.94
CA CYS A 145 -13.08 6.90 -15.57
C CYS A 145 -13.11 5.51 -16.24
N VAL A 146 -12.27 4.57 -15.78
CA VAL A 146 -12.11 3.28 -16.45
C VAL A 146 -13.36 2.38 -16.41
N GLU A 147 -14.30 2.64 -15.49
CA GLU A 147 -15.58 1.94 -15.47
C GLU A 147 -16.61 2.43 -16.52
N ALA A 148 -16.43 3.63 -17.08
CA ALA A 148 -17.41 4.23 -17.98
C ALA A 148 -17.36 3.64 -19.41
N GLU A 149 -16.23 3.04 -19.81
CA GLU A 149 -16.03 2.57 -21.18
C GLU A 149 -16.64 1.19 -21.45
N ARG A 150 -16.83 0.35 -20.42
CA ARG A 150 -17.44 -0.99 -20.56
C ARG A 150 -18.97 -1.01 -20.58
N GLY A 151 -19.62 0.14 -20.33
CA GLY A 151 -21.10 0.25 -20.26
C GLY A 151 -21.76 1.04 -21.40
N GLY A 152 -21.00 1.44 -22.42
CA GLY A 152 -21.44 2.29 -23.52
C GLY A 152 -22.28 1.59 -24.60
N GLY A 153 -23.33 0.87 -24.21
CA GLY A 153 -24.41 0.47 -25.11
C GLY A 153 -25.55 1.49 -25.06
N ASP A 154 -25.79 2.16 -26.18
CA ASP A 154 -26.91 3.06 -26.49
C ASP A 154 -28.00 3.25 -25.42
N LYS A 155 -27.96 4.42 -24.76
CA LYS A 155 -29.18 5.13 -24.34
C LYS A 155 -29.04 6.63 -24.60
N ALA A 156 -29.01 6.96 -25.88
CA ALA A 156 -29.47 8.26 -26.32
C ALA A 156 -30.99 8.36 -26.09
N GLU A 157 -31.40 9.57 -25.68
CA GLU A 157 -32.76 10.10 -25.70
C GLU A 157 -33.76 9.67 -24.61
N GLY A 158 -33.79 10.48 -23.55
CA GLY A 158 -34.97 10.65 -22.71
C GLY A 158 -35.06 12.09 -22.23
N ARG A 159 -35.68 12.98 -23.04
CA ARG A 159 -36.10 14.31 -22.57
C ARG A 159 -37.01 14.14 -21.35
N PRO A 160 -36.88 14.95 -20.28
CA PRO A 160 -37.85 14.91 -19.19
C PRO A 160 -39.17 15.50 -19.68
N ASN A 161 -40.21 14.66 -19.73
CA ASN A 161 -41.58 15.11 -19.97
C ASN A 161 -42.07 15.92 -18.77
N VAL A 162 -42.54 17.14 -19.04
CA VAL A 162 -43.13 18.04 -18.07
C VAL A 162 -44.60 17.66 -17.93
N GLN A 163 -44.89 16.72 -17.03
CA GLN A 163 -46.23 16.44 -16.50
C GLN A 163 -46.09 15.38 -15.41
N ASP A 164 -45.94 15.85 -14.17
CA ASP A 164 -46.50 15.23 -12.95
C ASP A 164 -46.01 16.03 -11.75
N ALA A 165 -46.51 17.27 -11.68
CA ALA A 165 -46.40 18.12 -10.51
C ALA A 165 -47.80 18.38 -10.00
N GLN A 166 -48.39 17.40 -9.28
CA GLN A 166 -49.50 17.64 -8.35
C GLN A 166 -49.82 16.38 -7.54
N ARG A 167 -49.18 16.28 -6.37
CA ARG A 167 -49.78 15.83 -5.10
C ARG A 167 -48.77 16.14 -3.99
N ALA A 168 -49.13 17.10 -3.15
CA ALA A 168 -48.32 17.58 -2.05
C ALA A 168 -48.36 16.60 -0.87
N ASP A 169 -47.22 16.43 -0.20
CA ASP A 169 -47.20 16.04 1.21
C ASP A 169 -46.13 16.84 1.97
N HIS A 170 -46.52 17.31 3.15
CA HIS A 170 -45.83 18.26 4.01
C HIS A 170 -44.62 17.61 4.68
N GLY A 171 -43.45 17.75 4.04
CA GLY A 171 -42.16 17.36 4.59
C GLY A 171 -41.12 18.48 4.41
N ASN A 172 -40.72 19.07 5.55
CA ASN A 172 -39.64 20.02 5.80
C ASN A 172 -38.82 20.49 4.57
N ALA A 173 -39.06 21.73 4.12
CA ALA A 173 -38.43 22.34 2.95
C ALA A 173 -36.90 22.48 3.06
N ASN A 174 -36.36 22.51 4.29
CA ASN A 174 -34.92 22.70 4.51
C ASN A 174 -34.11 21.43 4.25
N SER A 175 -34.67 20.25 4.53
CA SER A 175 -34.02 18.97 4.24
C SER A 175 -34.04 18.65 2.74
N LYS A 176 -35.09 19.05 2.02
CA LYS A 176 -35.21 18.88 0.55
C LYS A 176 -34.21 19.76 -0.22
N ARG A 177 -33.97 21.02 0.22
CA ARG A 177 -32.97 21.91 -0.39
C ARG A 177 -31.55 21.38 -0.23
N LYS A 178 -31.17 20.99 0.99
CA LYS A 178 -29.84 20.39 1.27
C LYS A 178 -29.62 19.10 0.47
N LYS A 179 -30.64 18.23 0.41
CA LYS A 179 -30.59 16.97 -0.37
C LYS A 179 -30.54 17.20 -1.88
N ALA A 180 -31.11 18.29 -2.39
CA ALA A 180 -31.03 18.67 -3.80
C ALA A 180 -29.67 19.29 -4.16
N GLU A 181 -29.09 20.11 -3.28
CA GLU A 181 -27.74 20.66 -3.43
C GLU A 181 -26.66 19.57 -3.34
N ASP A 182 -26.77 18.64 -2.39
CA ASP A 182 -25.89 17.47 -2.28
C ASP A 182 -26.01 16.56 -3.51
N LYS A 183 -27.22 16.39 -4.07
CA LYS A 183 -27.41 15.66 -5.34
C LYS A 183 -26.83 16.42 -6.53
N LYS A 184 -26.91 17.75 -6.56
CA LYS A 184 -26.37 18.59 -7.64
C LYS A 184 -24.85 18.68 -7.59
N SER A 185 -24.25 18.74 -6.40
CA SER A 185 -22.79 18.66 -6.21
C SER A 185 -22.26 17.29 -6.61
N ARG A 186 -22.94 16.20 -6.21
CA ARG A 186 -22.63 14.82 -6.63
C ARG A 186 -22.74 14.64 -8.14
N LYS A 187 -23.78 15.19 -8.80
CA LYS A 187 -23.94 15.13 -10.27
C LYS A 187 -22.85 15.90 -11.01
N ARG A 188 -22.42 17.06 -10.50
CA ARG A 188 -21.39 17.89 -11.15
C ARG A 188 -19.99 17.28 -11.04
N ASN A 189 -19.73 16.50 -9.99
CA ASN A 189 -18.49 15.69 -9.83
C ASN A 189 -18.49 14.39 -10.64
N HIS A 190 -19.54 14.11 -11.41
CA HIS A 190 -19.71 12.85 -12.15
C HIS A 190 -19.65 13.01 -13.67
N TYR A 191 -19.36 14.20 -14.21
CA TYR A 191 -18.96 14.25 -15.62
C TYR A 191 -17.58 13.59 -15.72
N PRO A 192 -17.45 12.46 -16.44
CA PRO A 192 -16.15 11.88 -16.70
C PRO A 192 -15.33 12.93 -17.44
N GLU A 193 -14.15 13.26 -16.89
CA GLU A 193 -13.25 14.18 -17.56
C GLU A 193 -12.65 13.45 -18.77
N PRO A 194 -12.57 14.07 -19.95
CA PRO A 194 -12.15 13.40 -21.17
C PRO A 194 -10.62 13.30 -21.23
N TRP A 195 -10.01 12.58 -20.28
CA TRP A 195 -8.56 12.48 -20.17
C TRP A 195 -7.90 11.97 -21.44
N GLY A 196 -8.51 10.98 -22.12
CA GLY A 196 -8.00 10.42 -23.38
C GLY A 196 -7.95 11.40 -24.55
N ALA A 197 -8.51 12.62 -24.42
CA ALA A 197 -8.32 13.69 -25.40
C ALA A 197 -7.00 14.46 -25.20
N PHE A 198 -6.33 14.27 -24.05
CA PHE A 198 -5.14 15.03 -23.65
C PHE A 198 -3.97 14.15 -23.20
N ILE A 199 -4.25 12.94 -22.74
CA ILE A 199 -3.31 12.02 -22.13
C ILE A 199 -3.39 10.71 -22.91
N ASP A 200 -2.27 10.35 -23.54
CA ASP A 200 -2.12 9.15 -24.34
C ASP A 200 -1.82 7.95 -23.45
N ASP A 201 -0.86 8.12 -22.51
CA ASP A 201 -0.34 7.02 -21.70
C ASP A 201 -0.14 7.41 -20.23
N ILE A 202 -0.50 6.49 -19.33
CA ILE A 202 -0.29 6.61 -17.89
C ILE A 202 0.42 5.36 -17.37
N VAL A 203 1.56 5.57 -16.69
CA VAL A 203 2.34 4.50 -16.05
C VAL A 203 2.28 4.67 -14.53
N PHE A 204 1.92 3.63 -13.80
CA PHE A 204 2.09 3.59 -12.34
C PHE A 204 3.45 2.99 -11.98
N ALA A 205 4.46 3.84 -11.80
CA ALA A 205 5.82 3.43 -11.44
C ALA A 205 5.96 3.27 -9.92
N ILE A 206 5.86 2.02 -9.43
CA ILE A 206 5.98 1.68 -8.00
C ILE A 206 7.22 0.79 -7.82
N LYS A 207 8.25 1.30 -7.13
CA LYS A 207 9.54 0.59 -6.95
C LYS A 207 9.39 -0.71 -6.15
N ASP A 208 8.59 -0.69 -5.08
CA ASP A 208 8.39 -1.86 -4.23
C ASP A 208 7.43 -2.86 -4.91
N SER A 209 7.90 -4.08 -5.16
CA SER A 209 7.16 -5.08 -5.93
C SER A 209 5.90 -5.55 -5.22
N ASN A 210 5.94 -5.74 -3.90
CA ASN A 210 4.77 -6.15 -3.12
C ASN A 210 3.69 -5.06 -3.13
N LEU A 211 4.11 -3.79 -2.99
CA LEU A 211 3.23 -2.64 -3.09
C LEU A 211 2.65 -2.50 -4.50
N ALA A 212 3.45 -2.74 -5.54
CA ALA A 212 3.01 -2.70 -6.92
C ALA A 212 1.96 -3.78 -7.23
N ILE A 213 2.19 -5.02 -6.78
CA ILE A 213 1.25 -6.13 -6.91
C ILE A 213 -0.04 -5.82 -6.15
N ALA A 214 0.05 -5.37 -4.90
CA ALA A 214 -1.12 -4.99 -4.11
C ALA A 214 -1.90 -3.84 -4.75
N PHE A 215 -1.19 -2.84 -5.30
CA PHE A 215 -1.80 -1.71 -6.01
C PHE A 215 -2.53 -2.17 -7.27
N ALA A 216 -1.91 -3.02 -8.10
CA ALA A 216 -2.52 -3.59 -9.30
C ALA A 216 -3.79 -4.39 -8.97
N ARG A 217 -3.73 -5.27 -7.96
CA ARG A 217 -4.91 -6.00 -7.43
C ARG A 217 -6.03 -5.07 -7.01
N ALA A 218 -5.72 -4.02 -6.25
CA ALA A 218 -6.71 -3.07 -5.77
C ALA A 218 -7.26 -2.14 -6.88
N PHE A 219 -6.46 -1.90 -7.93
CA PHE A 219 -6.84 -1.11 -9.10
C PHE A 219 -7.71 -1.92 -10.07
N GLY A 220 -7.51 -3.23 -10.15
CA GLY A 220 -8.18 -4.13 -11.08
C GLY A 220 -7.22 -4.61 -12.17
N GLU A 221 -6.90 -5.90 -12.11
CA GLU A 221 -5.95 -6.57 -13.03
C GLU A 221 -6.43 -6.58 -14.48
N ASP A 222 -7.73 -6.38 -14.69
CA ASP A 222 -8.38 -6.23 -15.99
C ASP A 222 -7.98 -4.96 -16.75
N ILE A 223 -7.39 -4.00 -16.05
CA ILE A 223 -6.95 -2.71 -16.59
C ILE A 223 -5.46 -2.53 -16.33
N LEU A 224 -5.03 -2.74 -15.10
CA LEU A 224 -3.63 -2.62 -14.69
C LEU A 224 -3.12 -4.03 -14.39
N PRO A 225 -2.55 -4.74 -15.39
CA PRO A 225 -2.09 -6.10 -15.18
C PRO A 225 -1.02 -6.14 -14.09
N LEU A 226 -0.90 -7.30 -13.44
CA LEU A 226 0.17 -7.51 -12.47
C LEU A 226 1.53 -7.20 -13.14
N PRO A 227 2.46 -6.55 -12.40
CA PRO A 227 3.80 -6.34 -12.91
C PRO A 227 4.36 -7.69 -13.36
N ALA A 228 4.85 -7.78 -14.60
CA ALA A 228 5.56 -8.98 -15.02
C ALA A 228 6.69 -9.23 -14.01
N SER A 229 6.82 -10.46 -13.51
CA SER A 229 7.93 -10.83 -12.62
C SER A 229 9.21 -10.41 -13.33
N PHE A 230 9.87 -9.37 -12.82
CA PHE A 230 11.10 -8.86 -13.44
C PHE A 230 12.06 -10.05 -13.53
N PRO A 231 12.74 -10.29 -14.68
CA PRO A 231 13.81 -11.27 -14.73
C PRO A 231 14.94 -10.77 -13.83
N GLY A 232 14.88 -11.13 -12.53
CA GLY A 232 15.76 -10.62 -11.48
C GLY A 232 15.08 -10.29 -10.14
N GLY A 233 13.76 -10.33 -10.03
CA GLY A 233 13.02 -10.14 -8.77
C GLY A 233 12.26 -11.42 -8.40
N GLY A 234 12.64 -12.06 -7.29
CA GLY A 234 12.02 -13.28 -6.77
C GLY A 234 10.49 -13.18 -6.70
N ASP A 235 9.85 -14.17 -7.32
CA ASP A 235 8.42 -14.25 -7.59
C ASP A 235 7.66 -14.67 -6.32
N ASN A 236 6.94 -13.74 -5.68
CA ASN A 236 6.04 -14.03 -4.56
C ASN A 236 4.57 -14.00 -5.01
N GLY A 237 4.12 -15.14 -5.54
CA GLY A 237 2.80 -15.73 -5.30
C GLY A 237 1.55 -14.92 -5.64
N SER A 238 0.95 -15.25 -6.78
CA SER A 238 -0.48 -15.04 -7.01
C SER A 238 -1.30 -16.20 -6.44
N LEU A 239 -2.28 -15.87 -5.60
CA LEU A 239 -3.27 -16.79 -5.04
C LEU A 239 -4.57 -16.62 -5.85
N SER A 240 -4.94 -17.67 -6.58
CA SER A 240 -6.31 -17.88 -7.05
C SER A 240 -6.97 -18.93 -6.17
N SER A 241 -8.20 -18.61 -5.76
CA SER A 241 -9.19 -19.46 -5.10
C SER A 241 -9.46 -20.78 -5.81
N THR A 242 -9.68 -21.85 -5.05
CA THR A 242 -10.92 -22.68 -5.04
C THR A 242 -10.79 -23.82 -4.04
N THR A 243 -11.93 -24.19 -3.48
CA THR A 243 -12.21 -25.32 -2.58
C THR A 243 -11.87 -26.67 -3.21
N GLY A 244 -11.31 -27.58 -2.42
CA GLY A 244 -11.18 -28.99 -2.73
C GLY A 244 -10.05 -29.61 -1.92
N ASP A 245 -10.41 -30.41 -0.91
CA ASP A 245 -9.49 -31.33 -0.25
C ASP A 245 -8.75 -32.13 -1.33
N ASP A 246 -7.42 -32.04 -1.38
CA ASP A 246 -6.53 -33.09 -1.85
C ASP A 246 -5.08 -32.76 -1.43
N GLU A 247 -4.53 -33.68 -0.67
CA GLU A 247 -3.19 -33.73 -0.09
C GLU A 247 -2.11 -33.64 -1.19
N TYR A 248 -1.34 -32.54 -1.22
CA TYR A 248 -0.10 -32.41 -2.00
C TYR A 248 1.01 -31.85 -1.10
N PRO A 249 2.13 -32.58 -0.89
CA PRO A 249 3.08 -32.28 0.17
C PRO A 249 4.13 -31.20 -0.17
N ASP A 250 3.98 -30.40 -1.23
CA ASP A 250 4.94 -29.31 -1.53
C ASP A 250 4.25 -28.16 -2.27
N ASN A 251 3.53 -27.31 -1.52
CA ASN A 251 3.13 -25.99 -2.01
C ASN A 251 4.36 -25.06 -2.01
N PRO A 252 4.94 -24.68 -3.17
CA PRO A 252 6.19 -23.92 -3.23
C PRO A 252 6.10 -22.57 -2.54
N VAL A 253 4.89 -22.00 -2.46
CA VAL A 253 4.60 -20.73 -1.79
C VAL A 253 4.63 -20.88 -0.28
N GLU A 254 4.15 -22.01 0.25
CA GLU A 254 4.15 -22.29 1.68
C GLU A 254 5.55 -22.69 2.15
N VAL A 255 6.28 -23.49 1.37
CA VAL A 255 7.70 -23.82 1.61
C VAL A 255 8.57 -22.55 1.61
N ALA A 256 8.37 -21.64 0.64
CA ALA A 256 9.09 -20.37 0.61
C ALA A 256 8.74 -19.46 1.80
N ARG A 257 7.46 -19.43 2.21
CA ARG A 257 7.00 -18.69 3.40
C ARG A 257 7.62 -19.25 4.68
N ILE A 258 7.67 -20.57 4.81
CA ILE A 258 8.30 -21.27 5.95
C ILE A 258 9.80 -20.98 5.96
N SER A 259 10.48 -21.03 4.81
CA SER A 259 11.90 -20.71 4.67
C SER A 259 12.20 -19.26 5.06
N GLU A 260 11.40 -18.28 4.60
CA GLU A 260 11.55 -16.87 4.96
C GLU A 260 11.32 -16.64 6.46
N LEU A 261 10.34 -17.34 7.04
CA LEU A 261 10.05 -17.26 8.47
C LEU A 261 11.19 -17.89 9.30
N GLN A 262 11.77 -18.99 8.84
CA GLN A 262 12.94 -19.63 9.44
C GLN A 262 14.18 -18.73 9.38
N GLU A 263 14.44 -18.07 8.24
CA GLU A 263 15.55 -17.12 8.09
C GLU A 263 15.42 -15.92 9.05
N LYS A 264 14.20 -15.37 9.19
CA LYS A 264 13.91 -14.29 10.15
C LYS A 264 14.13 -14.74 11.59
N ILE A 265 13.78 -15.97 11.94
CA ILE A 265 14.05 -16.54 13.27
C ILE A 265 15.55 -16.64 13.51
N VAL A 266 16.33 -17.17 12.55
CA VAL A 266 17.80 -17.27 12.66
C VAL A 266 18.45 -15.90 12.84
N GLN A 267 18.00 -14.90 12.08
CA GLN A 267 18.50 -13.53 12.17
C GLN A 267 18.19 -12.91 13.53
N LEU A 268 16.97 -13.09 14.04
CA LEU A 268 16.53 -12.56 15.33
C LEU A 268 17.26 -13.27 16.50
N GLU A 269 17.52 -14.57 16.39
CA GLU A 269 18.34 -15.35 17.34
C GLU A 269 19.78 -14.83 17.41
N ALA A 270 20.39 -14.53 16.26
CA ALA A 270 21.73 -13.94 16.21
C ALA A 270 21.76 -12.55 16.86
N GLN A 271 20.70 -11.75 16.66
CA GLN A 271 20.58 -10.42 17.24
C GLN A 271 20.37 -10.45 18.76
N ILE A 272 19.62 -11.44 19.27
CA ILE A 272 19.48 -11.69 20.72
C ILE A 272 20.84 -12.05 21.33
N ARG A 273 21.63 -12.93 20.69
CA ARG A 273 22.97 -13.33 21.18
C ARG A 273 23.97 -12.17 21.24
N GLN A 274 23.84 -11.19 20.36
CA GLN A 274 24.75 -10.04 20.29
C GLN A 274 24.32 -8.87 21.19
N THR A 275 23.05 -8.82 21.60
CA THR A 275 22.50 -7.73 22.39
C THR A 275 22.85 -7.91 23.87
N ARG A 276 23.53 -6.93 24.47
CA ARG A 276 23.91 -6.93 25.90
C ARG A 276 22.88 -6.25 26.82
N ASN A 277 21.77 -5.78 26.26
CA ASN A 277 20.73 -5.07 27.01
C ASN A 277 19.59 -6.03 27.41
N PRO A 278 19.36 -6.28 28.71
CA PRO A 278 18.42 -7.30 29.17
C PRO A 278 16.94 -6.99 28.85
N GLN A 279 16.53 -5.71 28.83
CA GLN A 279 15.13 -5.36 28.48
C GLN A 279 14.85 -5.57 26.99
N MET A 280 15.82 -5.22 26.14
CA MET A 280 15.76 -5.49 24.71
C MET A 280 15.77 -7.00 24.42
N GLN A 281 16.56 -7.75 25.19
CA GLN A 281 16.65 -9.20 25.05
C GLN A 281 15.30 -9.88 25.30
N VAL A 282 14.62 -9.54 26.41
CA VAL A 282 13.28 -10.06 26.73
C VAL A 282 12.25 -9.67 25.67
N GLY A 283 12.33 -8.44 25.13
CA GLY A 283 11.47 -7.99 24.04
C GLY A 283 11.67 -8.79 22.75
N LEU A 284 12.93 -9.01 22.35
CA LEU A 284 13.27 -9.80 21.16
C LEU A 284 12.93 -11.28 21.33
N GLU A 285 13.11 -11.85 22.53
CA GLU A 285 12.71 -13.22 22.86
C GLU A 285 11.19 -13.43 22.74
N SER A 286 10.39 -12.45 23.16
CA SER A 286 8.93 -12.46 22.99
C SER A 286 8.51 -12.44 21.51
N VAL A 287 9.17 -11.61 20.69
CA VAL A 287 8.93 -11.56 19.24
C VAL A 287 9.33 -12.87 18.57
N LEU A 288 10.46 -13.46 18.98
CA LEU A 288 10.93 -14.75 18.50
C LEU A 288 9.94 -15.88 18.82
N ALA A 289 9.40 -15.93 20.04
CA ALA A 289 8.40 -16.92 20.43
C ALA A 289 7.13 -16.80 19.58
N SER A 290 6.70 -15.57 19.27
CA SER A 290 5.56 -15.31 18.39
C SER A 290 5.80 -15.76 16.95
N LEU A 291 7.01 -15.55 16.41
CA LEU A 291 7.39 -16.01 15.07
C LEU A 291 7.51 -17.54 14.99
N LYS A 292 8.06 -18.21 16.00
CA LYS A 292 8.15 -19.68 16.07
C LYS A 292 6.77 -20.35 16.07
N LYS A 293 5.76 -19.74 16.70
CA LYS A 293 4.38 -20.24 16.71
C LYS A 293 3.68 -20.19 15.34
N GLN A 294 4.23 -19.45 14.38
CA GLN A 294 3.70 -19.34 13.03
C GLN A 294 4.26 -20.40 12.06
N LEU A 295 5.24 -21.19 12.49
CA LEU A 295 5.70 -22.37 11.74
C LEU A 295 4.67 -23.51 11.90
N PRO A 296 4.37 -24.26 10.84
CA PRO A 296 3.55 -25.45 10.98
C PRO A 296 4.27 -26.44 11.91
N THR A 297 3.55 -26.93 12.92
CA THR A 297 4.01 -28.02 13.76
C THR A 297 4.01 -29.28 12.90
N GLU A 298 5.19 -29.78 12.52
CA GLU A 298 5.31 -31.10 11.91
C GLU A 298 4.59 -32.11 12.80
N GLY A 299 3.64 -32.83 12.20
CA GLY A 299 2.89 -33.89 12.88
C GLY A 299 3.86 -34.97 13.35
N VAL A 300 4.01 -35.08 14.67
CA VAL A 300 4.34 -36.36 15.28
C VAL A 300 3.00 -37.00 15.57
N GLU A 301 2.63 -37.98 14.74
CA GLU A 301 1.54 -38.90 15.01
C GLU A 301 1.76 -39.54 16.39
N GLU A 302 0.66 -39.69 17.11
CA GLU A 302 0.56 -40.31 18.43
C GLU A 302 1.15 -41.73 18.42
N ASP A 303 2.10 -42.02 19.32
CA ASP A 303 2.31 -43.39 19.76
C ASP A 303 1.39 -43.63 20.97
N ASN A 304 0.20 -44.15 20.66
CA ASN A 304 -0.68 -44.78 21.63
C ASN A 304 0.01 -46.03 22.16
N HIS A 305 0.67 -45.92 23.30
CA HIS A 305 0.94 -47.09 24.13
C HIS A 305 -0.15 -47.19 25.20
N GLU A 306 -1.17 -48.00 24.90
CA GLU A 306 -2.00 -48.65 25.91
C GLU A 306 -1.07 -49.37 26.90
N VAL A 307 -1.16 -48.99 28.17
CA VAL A 307 -0.91 -49.90 29.29
C VAL A 307 -2.10 -49.74 30.23
N ASN A 308 -2.97 -50.74 30.18
CA ASN A 308 -3.90 -51.05 31.25
C ASN A 308 -3.11 -51.28 32.53
N ASP A 309 -3.52 -50.66 33.63
CA ASP A 309 -3.60 -51.33 34.91
C ASP A 309 -4.69 -50.65 35.74
N ASP A 310 -5.81 -51.35 35.83
CA ASP A 310 -6.75 -51.24 36.94
C ASP A 310 -6.00 -51.57 38.25
N ASP A 311 -6.03 -50.69 39.25
CA ASP A 311 -6.21 -51.15 40.63
C ASP A 311 -6.68 -50.04 41.58
N GLU A 312 -7.36 -50.52 42.60
CA GLU A 312 -8.31 -49.94 43.52
C GLU A 312 -7.80 -48.83 44.48
N GLY A 313 -8.75 -47.98 44.89
CA GLY A 313 -9.10 -47.79 46.30
C GLY A 313 -8.10 -47.09 47.24
N SER A 314 -8.50 -45.94 47.76
CA SER A 314 -8.98 -45.83 49.16
C SER A 314 -9.06 -44.38 49.63
N GLU A 315 -10.12 -44.13 50.39
CA GLU A 315 -10.37 -42.96 51.20
C GLU A 315 -9.32 -42.82 52.31
N ALA A 316 -8.95 -41.58 52.66
CA ALA A 316 -8.77 -41.21 54.06
C ALA A 316 -8.84 -39.68 54.23
N THR A 317 -9.90 -39.27 54.90
CA THR A 317 -10.07 -38.00 55.59
C THR A 317 -9.07 -37.94 56.75
N GLU A 318 -8.49 -36.77 57.04
CA GLU A 318 -8.15 -36.41 58.43
C GLU A 318 -8.15 -34.90 58.63
N GLN A 319 -8.77 -34.52 59.75
CA GLN A 319 -9.10 -33.20 60.25
C GLN A 319 -8.05 -32.71 61.28
N GLU A 320 -8.21 -31.44 61.69
CA GLU A 320 -7.72 -30.82 62.94
C GLU A 320 -6.23 -30.43 63.01
N SER A 321 -5.80 -29.32 63.63
CA SER A 321 -6.45 -28.20 64.34
C SER A 321 -5.38 -27.14 64.75
N SER A 322 -5.86 -25.98 65.21
CA SER A 322 -5.27 -25.09 66.25
C SER A 322 -4.15 -24.11 65.87
N SER A 323 -4.46 -22.79 65.85
CA SER A 323 -4.08 -21.71 66.82
C SER A 323 -2.67 -21.13 66.58
N GLU A 324 -2.45 -19.82 66.42
CA GLU A 324 -2.53 -18.75 67.44
C GLU A 324 -2.56 -17.36 66.75
N HIS A 325 -3.45 -16.45 67.20
CA HIS A 325 -3.15 -15.11 67.77
C HIS A 325 -2.25 -14.20 66.92
N GLY A 326 -2.64 -13.02 66.43
CA GLY A 326 -3.54 -12.03 67.02
C GLY A 326 -2.74 -11.03 67.87
N GLU A 327 -2.10 -10.04 67.24
CA GLU A 327 -1.72 -8.80 67.93
C GLU A 327 -1.86 -7.59 66.97
N THR A 328 -2.84 -6.78 67.30
CA THR A 328 -3.15 -5.41 66.84
C THR A 328 -2.20 -4.41 67.48
N THR A 329 -1.89 -3.28 66.81
CA THR A 329 -2.35 -1.92 67.19
C THR A 329 -1.75 -0.85 66.27
N ASP A 330 -2.63 0.07 65.86
CA ASP A 330 -2.47 1.46 65.36
C ASP A 330 -1.57 1.79 64.17
#